data_AF-A0AAU2SR61-F1
#
_entry.id   AF-A0AAU2SR61-F1
#
_cell.length_a   1.000
_cell.length_b   1.000
_cell.length_c   1.000
_cell.angle_alpha   90.00
_cell.angle_beta   90.00
_cell.angle_gamma   90.00
#
_symmetry.space_group_name_H-M   'P 1'
#
loop_
_entity.id
_entity.type
_entity.pdbx_description
1 polymer ?
#
loop_
_entity_poly.entity_id
_entity_poly.type
_entity_poly.pdbx_seq_one_letter_code
_entity_poly.pdbx_strand_id
1 'polypeptide(L)'
;MSSRERILGRVRRALADVPQDDPSYGEAVARDYLREHGARSTEETVELLAENLADYRAVVHRCGADELPSVLARLLAERKAVTVLVPPGLDEAWLAEADTARVADRVESGAHELDRVDSVVTACAVAVAETGTIVLDGGPDQGRRRITLVPDHHICVVRVPGQVVSSVPQALERLDPARPLTWISGPSATSDIELDRVEGVHGPRTLEVILVG
;
A
#
# COMPACT_ATOMS: atom_id res chain seq x y z
N MET A 1 16.79 27.52 -44.17
CA MET A 1 15.79 26.56 -43.66
C MET A 1 16.38 25.85 -42.46
N SER A 2 15.77 25.99 -41.28
CA SER A 2 16.29 25.43 -40.03
C SER A 2 16.03 23.91 -39.92
N SER A 3 16.77 23.21 -39.05
CA SER A 3 16.53 21.79 -38.76
C SER A 3 15.09 21.53 -38.28
N ARG A 4 14.52 22.45 -37.49
CA ARG A 4 13.13 22.40 -37.03
C ARG A 4 12.14 22.45 -38.19
N GLU A 5 12.32 23.37 -39.13
CA GLU A 5 11.45 23.49 -40.32
C GLU A 5 11.51 22.24 -41.19
N ARG A 6 12.69 21.64 -41.33
CA ARG A 6 12.90 20.43 -42.12
C ARG A 6 12.19 19.22 -41.49
N ILE A 7 12.24 19.09 -40.16
CA ILE A 7 11.55 18.02 -39.42
C ILE A 7 10.03 18.21 -39.49
N LEU A 8 9.53 19.41 -39.14
CA LEU A 8 8.09 19.68 -39.17
C LEU A 8 7.50 19.59 -40.59
N GLY A 9 8.28 19.92 -41.62
CA GLY A 9 7.89 19.73 -43.02
C GLY A 9 7.79 18.26 -43.43
N ARG A 10 8.60 17.35 -42.87
CA ARG A 10 8.46 15.90 -43.08
C ARG A 10 7.22 15.36 -42.38
N VAL A 11 6.99 15.75 -41.12
CA VAL A 11 5.79 15.35 -40.36
C VAL A 11 4.51 15.78 -41.07
N ARG A 12 4.41 17.03 -41.52
CA ARG A 12 3.23 17.52 -42.26
C ARG A 12 2.96 16.77 -43.56
N ARG A 13 4.01 16.42 -44.32
CA ARG A 13 3.86 15.61 -45.55
C ARG A 13 3.40 14.19 -45.26
N ALA A 14 3.90 13.60 -44.18
CA ALA A 14 3.54 12.24 -43.77
C ALA A 14 2.12 12.13 -43.18
N LEU A 15 1.49 13.25 -42.82
CA LEU A 15 0.13 13.31 -42.29
C LEU A 15 -0.87 13.92 -43.29
N ALA A 16 -0.46 14.16 -44.55
CA ALA A 16 -1.27 14.88 -45.53
C ALA A 16 -2.52 14.11 -46.00
N ASP A 17 -2.49 12.79 -45.85
CA ASP A 17 -3.55 11.82 -46.19
C ASP A 17 -4.34 11.35 -44.96
N VAL A 18 -4.00 11.83 -43.76
CA VAL A 18 -4.76 11.54 -42.53
C VAL A 18 -5.98 12.46 -42.48
N PRO A 19 -7.21 11.91 -42.41
CA PRO A 19 -8.42 12.71 -42.25
C PRO A 19 -8.32 13.64 -41.03
N GLN A 20 -8.61 14.93 -41.23
CA GLN A 20 -8.60 15.92 -40.15
C GLN A 20 -9.76 15.75 -39.16
N ASP A 21 -10.76 14.95 -39.54
CA ASP A 21 -12.01 14.73 -38.80
C ASP A 21 -11.96 13.46 -37.94
N ASP A 22 -10.79 12.80 -37.85
CA ASP A 22 -10.62 11.67 -36.93
C ASP A 22 -10.83 12.18 -35.49
N PRO A 23 -11.62 11.48 -34.67
CA PRO A 23 -11.79 11.83 -33.28
C PRO A 23 -10.42 11.89 -32.61
N SER A 24 -10.24 12.82 -31.68
CA SER A 24 -8.97 12.91 -30.95
C SER A 24 -8.67 11.56 -30.29
N TYR A 25 -7.40 11.25 -30.04
CA TYR A 25 -7.02 9.99 -29.38
C TYR A 25 -7.81 9.70 -28.09
N GLY A 26 -8.24 10.75 -27.37
CA GLY A 26 -9.09 10.64 -26.18
C GLY A 26 -10.54 10.23 -26.46
N GLU A 27 -11.08 10.56 -27.62
CA GLU A 27 -12.45 10.24 -28.06
C GLU A 27 -12.49 8.95 -28.89
N ALA A 28 -11.41 8.62 -29.59
CA ALA A 28 -11.31 7.43 -30.44
C ALA A 28 -11.35 6.11 -29.67
N VAL A 29 -11.01 6.13 -28.37
CA VAL A 29 -10.96 4.94 -27.51
C VAL A 29 -11.99 5.08 -26.40
N ALA A 30 -13.06 4.29 -26.48
CA ALA A 30 -14.01 4.14 -25.38
C ALA A 30 -13.30 3.57 -24.14
N ARG A 31 -13.43 4.25 -23.00
CA ARG A 31 -12.79 3.88 -21.72
C ARG A 31 -13.81 3.37 -20.70
N ASP A 32 -14.81 2.65 -21.18
CA ASP A 32 -15.92 2.10 -20.39
C ASP A 32 -15.48 0.82 -19.63
N TYR A 33 -14.31 0.88 -19.00
CA TYR A 33 -13.77 -0.23 -18.22
C TYR A 33 -14.63 -0.47 -16.98
N LEU A 34 -14.80 -1.73 -16.62
CA LEU A 34 -15.46 -2.10 -15.37
C LEU A 34 -14.70 -1.47 -14.19
N ARG A 35 -15.45 -0.81 -13.31
CA ARG A 35 -14.92 -0.24 -12.07
C ARG A 35 -14.89 -1.29 -10.95
N GLU A 36 -15.73 -2.31 -11.03
CA GLU A 36 -15.83 -3.41 -10.08
C GLU A 36 -16.01 -4.72 -10.85
N HIS A 37 -15.42 -5.80 -10.34
CA HIS A 37 -15.50 -7.14 -10.92
C HIS A 37 -16.42 -8.02 -10.06
N GLY A 38 -17.73 -7.85 -10.25
CA GLY A 38 -18.78 -8.57 -9.52
C GLY A 38 -19.57 -7.68 -8.56
N ALA A 39 -20.70 -8.20 -8.05
CA ALA A 39 -21.52 -7.54 -7.04
C ALA A 39 -21.25 -8.18 -5.68
N ARG A 40 -20.52 -7.48 -4.81
CA ARG A 40 -20.24 -7.91 -3.43
C ARG A 40 -20.85 -6.91 -2.46
N SER A 41 -21.39 -7.41 -1.36
CA SER A 41 -21.70 -6.62 -0.18
C SER A 41 -20.42 -6.08 0.47
N THR A 42 -20.58 -5.14 1.39
CA THR A 42 -19.44 -4.57 2.13
C THR A 42 -18.69 -5.65 2.91
N GLU A 43 -19.43 -6.54 3.55
CA GLU A 43 -18.91 -7.67 4.32
C GLU A 43 -18.15 -8.65 3.41
N GLU A 44 -18.71 -9.01 2.25
CA GLU A 44 -18.04 -9.86 1.26
C GLU A 44 -16.77 -9.22 0.69
N THR A 45 -16.74 -7.88 0.53
CA THR A 45 -15.54 -7.16 0.11
C THR A 45 -14.44 -7.21 1.18
N VAL A 46 -14.80 -7.04 2.46
CA VAL A 46 -13.84 -7.17 3.57
C VAL A 46 -13.34 -8.61 3.71
N GLU A 47 -14.22 -9.60 3.50
CA GLU A 47 -13.83 -11.01 3.49
C GLU A 47 -12.84 -11.31 2.37
N LEU A 48 -13.13 -10.87 1.14
CA LEU A 48 -12.21 -11.03 0.01
C LEU A 48 -10.85 -10.37 0.27
N LEU A 49 -10.82 -9.20 0.92
CA LEU A 49 -9.56 -8.57 1.31
C LEU A 49 -8.77 -9.48 2.25
N ALA A 50 -9.41 -10.05 3.26
CA ALA A 50 -8.76 -10.94 4.22
C ALA A 50 -8.22 -12.21 3.54
N GLU A 51 -9.02 -12.82 2.66
CA GLU A 51 -8.62 -13.99 1.86
C GLU A 51 -7.39 -13.68 1.01
N ASN A 52 -7.43 -12.61 0.20
CA ASN A 52 -6.32 -12.28 -0.69
C ASN A 52 -5.05 -11.85 0.07
N LEU A 53 -5.19 -11.15 1.20
CA LEU A 53 -4.04 -10.83 2.08
C LEU A 53 -3.39 -12.12 2.60
N ALA A 54 -4.19 -13.07 3.07
CA ALA A 54 -3.73 -14.36 3.59
C ALA A 54 -3.11 -15.24 2.48
N ASP A 55 -3.66 -15.23 1.27
CA ASP A 55 -3.12 -15.95 0.11
C ASP A 55 -1.71 -15.45 -0.26
N TYR A 56 -1.47 -14.15 -0.11
CA TYR A 56 -0.14 -13.57 -0.23
C TYR A 56 0.76 -13.78 1.00
N ARG A 57 0.29 -14.52 2.02
CA ARG A 57 0.98 -14.85 3.29
C ARG A 57 1.10 -13.72 4.30
N ALA A 58 0.28 -12.67 4.20
CA ALA A 58 0.10 -11.78 5.33
C ALA A 58 -0.67 -12.51 6.45
N VAL A 59 -0.35 -12.22 7.71
CA VAL A 59 -1.14 -12.73 8.84
C VAL A 59 -2.29 -11.75 9.07
N VAL A 60 -3.53 -12.22 8.98
CA VAL A 60 -4.72 -11.36 9.10
C VAL A 60 -5.38 -11.57 10.46
N HIS A 61 -5.63 -10.46 11.15
CA HIS A 61 -6.34 -10.38 12.42
C HIS A 61 -7.62 -9.55 12.25
N ARG A 62 -8.62 -9.82 13.08
CA ARG A 62 -9.85 -9.02 13.17
C ARG A 62 -10.13 -8.72 14.64
N CYS A 63 -10.54 -7.50 14.93
CA CYS A 63 -10.97 -7.12 16.27
C CYS A 63 -11.85 -5.87 16.25
N GLY A 64 -12.57 -5.64 17.34
CA GLY A 64 -13.23 -4.36 17.60
C GLY A 64 -12.22 -3.24 17.83
N ALA A 65 -12.69 -1.99 17.72
CA ALA A 65 -11.84 -0.81 17.96
C ALA A 65 -11.33 -0.72 19.40
N ASP A 66 -12.12 -1.18 20.37
CA ASP A 66 -11.79 -1.28 21.79
C ASP A 66 -10.79 -2.40 22.09
N GLU A 67 -10.75 -3.44 21.27
CA GLU A 67 -9.82 -4.57 21.40
C GLU A 67 -8.46 -4.31 20.75
N LEU A 68 -8.36 -3.33 19.84
CA LEU A 68 -7.15 -3.04 19.06
C LEU A 68 -5.88 -2.88 19.92
N PRO A 69 -5.89 -2.13 21.06
CA PRO A 69 -4.69 -2.01 21.89
C PRO A 69 -4.18 -3.35 22.42
N SER A 70 -5.09 -4.22 22.86
CA SER A 70 -4.76 -5.56 23.35
C SER A 70 -4.20 -6.47 22.26
N VAL A 71 -4.75 -6.38 21.04
CA VAL A 71 -4.26 -7.13 19.87
C VAL A 71 -2.85 -6.67 19.51
N LEU A 72 -2.60 -5.38 19.39
CA LEU A 72 -1.27 -4.85 19.09
C LEU A 72 -0.24 -5.25 20.17
N ALA A 73 -0.60 -5.14 21.45
CA ALA A 73 0.27 -5.56 22.55
C ALA A 73 0.64 -7.05 22.45
N ARG A 74 -0.35 -7.91 22.16
CA ARG A 74 -0.14 -9.35 21.97
C ARG A 74 0.80 -9.65 20.79
N LEU A 75 0.58 -9.04 19.63
CA LEU A 75 1.40 -9.29 18.42
C LEU A 75 2.85 -8.84 18.63
N LEU A 76 3.07 -7.68 19.25
CA LEU A 76 4.40 -7.19 19.62
C LEU A 76 5.08 -8.14 20.63
N ALA A 77 4.34 -8.64 21.62
CA ALA A 77 4.87 -9.59 22.62
C ALA A 77 5.19 -10.98 22.03
N GLU A 78 4.35 -11.51 21.13
CA GLU A 78 4.60 -12.76 20.39
C GLU A 78 5.88 -12.67 19.56
N ARG A 79 6.15 -11.48 19.00
CA ARG A 79 7.42 -11.16 18.32
C ARG A 79 8.58 -10.85 19.26
N LYS A 80 8.35 -10.76 20.57
CA LYS A 80 9.34 -10.32 21.56
C LYS A 80 9.95 -8.97 21.20
N ALA A 81 9.17 -8.09 20.55
CA ALA A 81 9.60 -6.78 20.16
C ALA A 81 9.97 -5.97 21.41
N VAL A 82 11.16 -5.38 21.41
CA VAL A 82 11.59 -4.44 22.45
C VAL A 82 11.28 -3.01 22.01
N THR A 83 11.31 -2.77 20.71
CA THR A 83 11.10 -1.47 20.08
C THR A 83 9.99 -1.51 19.03
N VAL A 84 9.18 -0.44 18.99
CA VAL A 84 8.16 -0.25 17.95
C VAL A 84 8.29 1.14 17.34
N LEU A 85 8.49 1.20 16.02
CA LEU A 85 8.54 2.43 15.26
C LEU A 85 7.13 2.93 14.96
N VAL A 86 6.88 4.19 15.29
CA VAL A 86 5.57 4.82 15.16
C VAL A 86 5.63 6.10 14.33
N PRO A 87 4.72 6.29 13.36
CA PRO A 87 4.59 7.54 12.63
C PRO A 87 3.94 8.62 13.52
N PRO A 88 4.14 9.92 13.21
CA PRO A 88 3.80 11.02 14.12
C PRO A 88 2.29 11.20 14.38
N GLY A 89 1.43 10.70 13.50
CA GLY A 89 -0.02 10.74 13.63
C GLY A 89 -0.67 9.41 13.99
N LEU A 90 0.12 8.42 14.42
CA LEU A 90 -0.45 7.19 14.99
C LEU A 90 -1.21 7.54 16.26
N ASP A 91 -2.42 6.99 16.42
CA ASP A 91 -3.18 7.16 17.66
C ASP A 91 -2.44 6.49 18.82
N GLU A 92 -2.06 7.27 19.83
CA GLU A 92 -1.30 6.77 20.98
C GLU A 92 -2.08 5.72 21.79
N ALA A 93 -3.41 5.73 21.70
CA ALA A 93 -4.27 4.76 22.37
C ALA A 93 -4.07 3.34 21.83
N TRP A 94 -3.67 3.19 20.56
CA TRP A 94 -3.42 1.88 19.94
C TRP A 94 -2.29 1.12 20.60
N LEU A 95 -1.36 1.82 21.25
CA LEU A 95 -0.21 1.24 21.95
C LEU A 95 -0.29 1.46 23.46
N ALA A 96 -1.49 1.70 24.01
CA ALA A 96 -1.67 1.95 25.45
C ALA A 96 -1.33 0.72 26.31
N GLU A 97 -1.54 -0.49 25.78
CA GLU A 97 -1.29 -1.76 26.47
C GLU A 97 0.05 -2.41 26.10
N ALA A 98 0.79 -1.83 25.14
CA ALA A 98 2.03 -2.41 24.65
C ALA A 98 3.23 -2.02 25.54
N ASP A 99 3.92 -3.01 26.10
CA ASP A 99 5.17 -2.82 26.87
C ASP A 99 6.39 -2.78 25.93
N THR A 100 6.37 -1.88 24.95
CA THR A 100 7.45 -1.73 23.95
C THR A 100 7.92 -0.28 23.87
N ALA A 101 9.24 -0.10 23.73
CA ALA A 101 9.82 1.23 23.61
C ALA A 101 9.47 1.86 22.26
N ARG A 102 8.74 2.97 22.29
CA ARG A 102 8.32 3.69 21.08
C ARG A 102 9.52 4.44 20.46
N VAL A 103 9.77 4.18 19.18
CA VAL A 103 10.75 4.90 18.36
C VAL A 103 9.97 5.82 17.42
N ALA A 104 10.32 7.10 17.37
CA ALA A 104 9.63 8.04 16.50
C ALA A 104 10.21 8.02 15.07
N ASP A 105 9.37 8.21 14.05
CA ASP A 105 9.80 8.44 12.66
C ASP A 105 10.54 9.79 12.51
N ARG A 106 11.88 9.75 12.48
CA ARG A 106 12.76 10.92 12.34
C ARG A 106 13.41 11.00 10.96
N VAL A 107 13.65 12.22 10.46
CA VAL A 107 14.26 12.43 9.13
C VAL A 107 15.67 11.84 9.09
N GLU A 108 16.37 11.95 10.22
CA GLU A 108 17.77 11.60 10.40
C GLU A 108 17.99 10.09 10.55
N SER A 109 16.94 9.32 10.86
CA SER A 109 17.05 7.87 11.09
C SER A 109 17.49 7.17 9.80
N GLY A 110 18.71 6.66 9.82
CA GLY A 110 19.33 5.95 8.69
C GLY A 110 18.87 4.50 8.60
N ALA A 111 19.12 3.86 7.45
CA ALA A 111 18.70 2.47 7.22
C ALA A 111 19.23 1.50 8.32
N HIS A 112 20.49 1.62 8.72
CA HIS A 112 21.08 0.76 9.77
C HIS A 112 20.46 0.95 11.16
N GLU A 113 19.88 2.12 11.44
CA GLU A 113 19.16 2.36 12.70
C GLU A 113 17.77 1.72 12.63
N LEU A 114 17.07 1.93 11.51
CA LEU A 114 15.74 1.38 11.27
C LEU A 114 15.74 -0.14 11.18
N ASP A 115 16.80 -0.75 10.64
CA ASP A 115 16.99 -2.20 10.55
C ASP A 115 17.08 -2.89 11.93
N ARG A 116 17.39 -2.12 12.98
CA ARG A 116 17.42 -2.61 14.37
C ARG A 116 16.10 -2.45 15.11
N VAL A 117 15.10 -1.80 14.50
CA VAL A 117 13.77 -1.67 15.11
C VAL A 117 13.01 -2.96 14.86
N ASP A 118 12.45 -3.54 15.92
CA ASP A 118 11.83 -4.85 15.86
C ASP A 118 10.52 -4.85 15.05
N SER A 119 9.75 -3.77 15.09
CA SER A 119 8.46 -3.67 14.42
C SER A 119 8.09 -2.24 14.07
N VAL A 120 7.28 -2.05 13.03
CA VAL A 120 6.62 -0.77 12.71
C VAL A 120 5.11 -0.96 12.74
N VAL A 121 4.40 0.01 13.31
CA VAL A 121 2.92 0.05 13.30
C VAL A 121 2.45 1.24 12.50
N THR A 122 1.57 1.02 11.52
CA THR A 122 0.96 2.08 10.73
C THR A 122 -0.53 1.85 10.53
N ALA A 123 -1.24 2.89 10.10
CA ALA A 123 -2.48 2.70 9.35
C ALA A 123 -2.18 2.61 7.84
N CYS A 124 -3.22 2.67 7.01
CA CYS A 124 -3.10 2.83 5.56
C CYS A 124 -3.96 3.98 5.03
N ALA A 125 -3.83 4.30 3.74
CA ALA A 125 -4.75 5.21 3.06
C ALA A 125 -6.00 4.46 2.57
N VAL A 126 -5.79 3.33 1.89
CA VAL A 126 -6.84 2.47 1.33
C VAL A 126 -6.34 1.03 1.22
N ALA A 127 -7.23 0.05 1.33
CA ALA A 127 -6.98 -1.36 1.05
C ALA A 127 -7.89 -1.85 -0.09
N VAL A 128 -7.32 -2.65 -0.99
CA VAL A 128 -7.97 -3.15 -2.20
C VAL A 128 -8.25 -4.63 -2.06
N ALA A 129 -9.53 -5.00 -2.04
CA ALA A 129 -9.96 -6.37 -1.79
C ALA A 129 -9.50 -7.33 -2.89
N GLU A 130 -9.75 -7.03 -4.17
CA GLU A 130 -9.49 -7.97 -5.28
C GLU A 130 -8.02 -8.38 -5.45
N THR A 131 -7.09 -7.56 -4.98
CA THR A 131 -5.64 -7.81 -5.08
C THR A 131 -4.96 -8.07 -3.75
N GLY A 132 -5.69 -8.02 -2.63
CA GLY A 132 -5.09 -8.13 -1.29
C GLY A 132 -4.04 -7.04 -1.04
N THR A 133 -4.30 -5.81 -1.47
CA THR A 133 -3.29 -4.73 -1.45
C THR A 133 -3.60 -3.70 -0.39
N ILE A 134 -2.57 -3.26 0.34
CA ILE A 134 -2.62 -2.10 1.22
C ILE A 134 -1.85 -0.96 0.55
N VAL A 135 -2.42 0.24 0.55
CA VAL A 135 -1.76 1.43 -0.01
C VAL A 135 -1.46 2.45 1.07
N LEU A 136 -0.19 2.87 1.13
CA LEU A 136 0.28 3.99 1.94
C LEU A 136 0.54 5.20 1.01
N ASP A 137 0.09 6.38 1.39
CA ASP A 137 0.28 7.66 0.69
C ASP A 137 1.24 8.62 1.45
N GLY A 138 1.86 8.13 2.53
CA GLY A 138 2.73 8.90 3.41
C GLY A 138 1.96 9.82 4.36
N GLY A 139 0.72 9.47 4.70
CA GLY A 139 -0.10 10.17 5.67
C GLY A 139 0.52 10.21 7.07
N PRO A 140 0.00 11.05 7.98
CA PRO A 140 0.57 11.23 9.30
C PRO A 140 0.55 9.94 10.14
N ASP A 141 -0.43 9.05 9.95
CA ASP A 141 -0.53 7.73 10.58
C ASP A 141 0.21 6.61 9.81
N GLN A 142 0.97 6.97 8.78
CA GLN A 142 1.73 6.04 7.91
C GLN A 142 3.23 6.37 7.87
N GLY A 143 3.59 7.64 8.08
CA GLY A 143 4.97 8.11 8.15
C GLY A 143 5.70 8.08 6.81
N ARG A 144 7.02 8.20 6.87
CA ARG A 144 7.89 8.21 5.68
C ARG A 144 8.06 6.79 5.13
N ARG A 145 8.10 6.64 3.80
CA ARG A 145 8.29 5.34 3.10
C ARG A 145 9.34 4.39 3.70
N ARG A 146 10.44 4.91 4.25
CA ARG A 146 11.52 4.08 4.81
C ARG A 146 11.08 3.27 6.02
N ILE A 147 10.13 3.76 6.82
CA ILE A 147 9.73 3.10 8.07
C ILE A 147 8.94 1.83 7.83
N THR A 148 8.32 1.69 6.66
CA THR A 148 7.60 0.47 6.23
C THR A 148 8.39 -0.35 5.21
N LEU A 149 9.65 0.02 4.95
CA LEU A 149 10.54 -0.67 4.01
C LEU A 149 11.68 -1.38 4.74
N VAL A 150 12.23 -0.77 5.79
CA VAL A 150 13.47 -1.24 6.42
C VAL A 150 13.22 -2.19 7.61
N PRO A 151 12.36 -1.88 8.59
CA PRO A 151 12.02 -2.84 9.63
C PRO A 151 11.43 -4.11 9.03
N ASP A 152 11.83 -5.26 9.57
CA ASP A 152 11.49 -6.56 8.97
C ASP A 152 10.09 -7.08 9.33
N HIS A 153 9.40 -6.37 10.23
CA HIS A 153 8.05 -6.64 10.65
C HIS A 153 7.18 -5.38 10.58
N HIS A 154 6.13 -5.44 9.76
CA HIS A 154 5.15 -4.36 9.61
C HIS A 154 3.77 -4.85 10.06
N ILE A 155 3.19 -4.17 11.05
CA ILE A 155 1.80 -4.31 11.45
C ILE A 155 1.00 -3.14 10.86
N CYS A 156 0.05 -3.43 9.98
CA CYS A 156 -0.80 -2.43 9.37
C CYS A 156 -2.24 -2.55 9.87
N VAL A 157 -2.78 -1.45 10.41
CA VAL A 157 -4.18 -1.36 10.82
C VAL A 157 -5.02 -0.82 9.66
N VAL A 158 -6.09 -1.53 9.31
CA VAL A 158 -7.04 -1.15 8.26
C VAL A 158 -8.41 -0.97 8.91
N ARG A 159 -8.93 0.26 8.90
CA ARG A 159 -10.26 0.56 9.46
C ARG A 159 -11.34 0.15 8.45
N VAL A 160 -12.09 -0.88 8.78
CA VAL A 160 -13.19 -1.40 7.95
C VAL A 160 -14.53 -0.80 8.38
N PRO A 161 -15.49 -0.66 7.46
CA PRO A 161 -15.35 -0.81 6.02
C PRO A 161 -14.76 0.42 5.33
N GLY A 162 -14.59 1.54 6.04
CA GLY A 162 -14.31 2.86 5.45
C GLY A 162 -13.05 2.92 4.56
N GLN A 163 -12.02 2.14 4.86
CA GLN A 163 -10.76 2.13 4.11
C GLN A 163 -10.69 1.03 3.04
N VAL A 164 -11.70 0.19 2.90
CA VAL A 164 -11.69 -0.93 1.95
C VAL A 164 -12.44 -0.54 0.68
N VAL A 165 -11.85 -0.86 -0.47
CA VAL A 165 -12.49 -0.76 -1.80
C VAL A 165 -12.46 -2.11 -2.49
N SER A 166 -13.39 -2.31 -3.43
CA SER A 166 -13.45 -3.58 -4.15
C SER A 166 -12.27 -3.75 -5.10
N SER A 167 -11.78 -2.67 -5.72
CA SER A 167 -10.89 -2.76 -6.89
C SER A 167 -9.84 -1.66 -6.98
N VAL A 168 -8.81 -1.89 -7.80
CA VAL A 168 -7.73 -0.92 -8.05
C VAL A 168 -8.24 0.42 -8.62
N PRO A 169 -9.16 0.46 -9.61
CA PRO A 169 -9.71 1.72 -10.11
C PRO A 169 -10.34 2.59 -9.03
N GLN A 170 -11.04 1.99 -8.05
CA GLN A 170 -11.63 2.72 -6.92
C GLN A 170 -10.57 3.24 -5.94
N ALA A 171 -9.49 2.48 -5.73
CA ALA A 171 -8.37 2.95 -4.92
C ALA A 171 -7.75 4.21 -5.53
N LEU A 172 -7.54 4.22 -6.84
CA LEU A 172 -6.95 5.36 -7.55
C LEU A 172 -7.77 6.65 -7.40
N GLU A 173 -9.09 6.58 -7.26
CA GLU A 173 -9.95 7.76 -7.01
C GLU A 173 -9.76 8.35 -5.61
N ARG A 174 -9.30 7.53 -4.64
CA ARG A 174 -9.06 7.96 -3.26
C ARG A 174 -7.63 8.46 -3.03
N LEU A 175 -6.75 8.32 -4.02
CA LEU A 175 -5.32 8.58 -3.87
C LEU A 175 -4.91 9.83 -4.65
N ASP A 176 -4.05 10.65 -4.04
CA ASP A 176 -3.43 11.78 -4.71
C ASP A 176 -2.19 11.31 -5.49
N PRO A 177 -2.17 11.38 -6.83
CA PRO A 177 -1.03 10.96 -7.63
C PRO A 177 0.22 11.84 -7.44
N ALA A 178 0.10 13.03 -6.83
CA ALA A 178 1.24 13.88 -6.49
C ALA A 178 1.95 13.41 -5.21
N ARG A 179 1.33 12.53 -4.42
CA ARG A 179 1.89 12.00 -3.17
C ARG A 179 2.66 10.70 -3.39
N PRO A 180 3.61 10.38 -2.50
CA PRO A 180 4.32 9.11 -2.56
C PRO A 180 3.36 7.94 -2.24
N LEU A 181 3.00 7.15 -3.25
CA LEU A 181 2.22 5.93 -3.05
C LEU A 181 3.14 4.71 -2.90
N THR A 182 2.85 3.84 -1.92
CA THR A 182 3.48 2.53 -1.71
C THR A 182 2.37 1.49 -1.66
N TRP A 183 2.37 0.57 -2.63
CA TRP A 183 1.35 -0.47 -2.77
C TRP A 183 1.96 -1.80 -2.32
N ILE A 184 1.37 -2.43 -1.30
CA ILE A 184 1.89 -3.63 -0.63
C ILE A 184 0.87 -4.76 -0.84
N SER A 185 1.21 -5.73 -1.69
CA SER A 185 0.40 -6.93 -1.97
C SER A 185 1.09 -8.16 -1.39
N GLY A 186 1.10 -8.25 -0.05
CA GLY A 186 1.82 -9.28 0.70
C GLY A 186 3.20 -8.86 1.23
N PRO A 187 3.85 -9.74 2.03
CA PRO A 187 5.21 -9.55 2.51
C PRO A 187 6.21 -9.54 1.35
N SER A 188 7.34 -8.86 1.55
CA SER A 188 8.37 -8.73 0.52
C SER A 188 8.93 -10.09 0.14
N ALA A 189 8.79 -10.43 -1.14
CA ALA A 189 9.45 -11.58 -1.74
C ALA A 189 9.88 -11.30 -3.17
N THR A 190 11.05 -11.80 -3.52
CA THR A 190 11.55 -11.85 -4.90
C THR A 190 11.70 -13.31 -5.29
N SER A 191 11.17 -13.71 -6.43
CA SER A 191 11.62 -14.93 -7.08
C SER A 191 12.87 -14.59 -7.88
N ASP A 192 13.99 -15.25 -7.58
CA ASP A 192 15.15 -15.19 -8.47
C ASP A 192 14.78 -15.81 -9.84
N ILE A 193 15.59 -15.59 -10.88
CA ILE A 193 15.41 -16.18 -12.21
C ILE A 193 15.28 -17.71 -12.16
N GLU A 194 15.84 -18.33 -11.12
CA GLU A 194 15.76 -19.76 -10.82
C GLU A 194 14.45 -20.19 -10.10
N LEU A 195 13.47 -19.29 -9.95
CA LEU A 195 12.18 -19.46 -9.27
C LEU A 195 12.26 -19.71 -7.75
N ASP A 196 13.45 -19.64 -7.15
CA ASP A 196 13.60 -19.67 -5.70
C ASP A 196 13.15 -18.34 -5.08
N ARG A 197 12.15 -18.42 -4.19
CA ARG A 197 11.59 -17.26 -3.50
C ARG A 197 12.51 -16.86 -2.33
N VAL A 198 13.18 -15.72 -2.47
CA VAL A 198 13.93 -15.06 -1.39
C VAL A 198 13.02 -14.03 -0.73
N GLU A 199 12.81 -14.16 0.58
CA GLU A 199 11.98 -13.24 1.37
C GLU A 199 12.86 -12.12 1.96
N GLY A 200 12.35 -10.88 1.97
CA GLY A 200 12.95 -9.77 2.74
C GLY A 200 14.00 -8.91 2.05
N VAL A 201 14.24 -9.08 0.75
CA VAL A 201 15.25 -8.28 0.03
C VAL A 201 14.75 -6.86 -0.27
N HIS A 202 13.44 -6.64 -0.32
CA HIS A 202 12.82 -5.39 -0.80
C HIS A 202 11.72 -4.84 0.13
N GLY A 203 11.69 -5.26 1.40
CA GLY A 203 10.69 -4.85 2.37
C GLY A 203 10.54 -5.85 3.53
N PRO A 204 9.58 -5.63 4.44
CA PRO A 204 9.34 -6.50 5.58
C PRO A 204 9.05 -7.95 5.14
N ARG A 205 9.71 -8.93 5.76
CA ARG A 205 9.38 -10.36 5.57
C ARG A 205 8.06 -10.74 6.23
N THR A 206 7.70 -10.02 7.29
CA THR A 206 6.45 -10.25 8.01
C THR A 206 5.54 -9.06 7.83
N LEU A 207 4.35 -9.32 7.29
CA LEU A 207 3.24 -8.38 7.25
C LEU A 207 2.08 -8.95 8.07
N GLU A 208 1.70 -8.24 9.12
CA GLU A 208 0.48 -8.53 9.88
C GLU A 208 -0.54 -7.42 9.62
N VAL A 209 -1.78 -7.79 9.35
CA VAL A 209 -2.85 -6.85 9.01
C VAL A 209 -3.98 -7.01 10.00
N ILE A 210 -4.36 -5.92 10.67
CA ILE A 210 -5.47 -5.91 11.61
C ILE A 210 -6.63 -5.17 10.95
N LEU A 211 -7.71 -5.89 10.66
CA LEU A 211 -8.97 -5.32 10.20
C LEU A 211 -9.79 -4.91 11.44
N VAL A 212 -10.07 -3.61 11.56
CA VAL A 212 -10.73 -3.01 12.74
C VAL A 212 -12.04 -2.37 12.34
N GLY A 213 -13.16 -2.80 12.92
CA GLY A 213 -14.48 -2.23 12.65
C GLY A 213 -15.62 -2.99 13.32
#